data_AF-A0A2D4JD67-F1
#
_entry.id   AF-A0A2D4JD67-F1
#
_cell.length_a   1.000
_cell.length_b   1.000
_cell.length_c   1.000
_cell.angle_alpha   90.00
_cell.angle_beta   90.00
_cell.angle_gamma   90.00
#
_symmetry.space_group_name_H-M   'P 1'
#
loop_
_entity.id
_entity.type
_entity.pdbx_description
1 polymer ?
#
loop_
_entity_poly.entity_id
_entity_poly.type
_entity_poly.pdbx_seq_one_letter_code
_entity_poly.pdbx_strand_id
1 'polypeptide(L)'
;VNGPDGILQNGAVDDNVPKTSQLLAELNFEEDEEDTYYTKDLPVHACSYCGIHDPACVVYCNTSKKWFCNGRGNTSGSHIVNHLVRAKCKEVTLHKDGPLGETVLECYNCGCRNVFLLGFIPAKADSVVVLLCRQPCASQSSLKDINWDSSQ
;
A
#
# COMPACT_ATOMS: atom_id res chain seq x y z
N VAL A 1 19.04 -52.63 -59.26
CA VAL A 1 19.68 -52.06 -58.06
C VAL A 1 18.67 -51.16 -57.37
N ASN A 2 18.60 -51.32 -56.05
CA ASN A 2 17.47 -51.05 -55.15
C ASN A 2 17.22 -49.58 -54.81
N GLY A 3 15.99 -49.28 -54.38
CA GLY A 3 15.64 -48.19 -53.48
C GLY A 3 14.12 -48.14 -53.21
N PRO A 4 13.62 -48.53 -52.02
CA PRO A 4 12.19 -48.46 -51.70
C PRO A 4 11.81 -47.13 -51.03
N ASP A 5 10.62 -46.65 -51.36
CA ASP A 5 9.92 -45.57 -50.66
C ASP A 5 9.59 -45.99 -49.22
N GLY A 6 10.26 -45.37 -48.25
CA GLY A 6 10.02 -45.55 -46.83
C GLY A 6 9.21 -44.38 -46.26
N ILE A 7 7.90 -44.58 -46.15
CA ILE A 7 7.00 -43.74 -45.36
C ILE A 7 7.44 -43.82 -43.89
N LEU A 8 7.77 -42.68 -43.27
CA LEU A 8 8.00 -42.59 -41.84
C LEU A 8 6.67 -42.84 -41.10
N GLN A 9 6.62 -43.95 -40.37
CA GLN A 9 5.54 -44.30 -39.45
C GLN A 9 5.55 -43.30 -38.28
N ASN A 10 4.54 -42.45 -38.18
CA ASN A 10 4.28 -41.71 -36.95
C ASN A 10 3.88 -42.72 -35.87
N GLY A 11 4.68 -42.77 -34.81
CA GLY A 11 4.44 -43.61 -33.64
C GLY A 11 3.06 -43.35 -33.04
N ALA A 12 2.48 -44.42 -32.49
CA ALA A 12 1.20 -44.43 -31.81
C ALA A 12 1.11 -43.28 -30.79
N VAL A 13 0.11 -42.41 -30.98
CA VAL A 13 -0.30 -41.46 -29.94
C VAL A 13 -1.10 -42.24 -28.91
N ASP A 14 -0.56 -42.32 -27.69
CA ASP A 14 -1.17 -43.04 -26.57
C ASP A 14 -2.60 -42.53 -26.27
N ASP A 15 -3.54 -43.48 -26.19
CA ASP A 15 -4.97 -43.36 -25.86
C ASP A 15 -5.29 -42.74 -24.47
N ASN A 16 -4.29 -42.15 -23.81
CA ASN A 16 -4.39 -41.56 -22.46
C ASN A 16 -4.70 -40.05 -22.47
N VAL A 17 -4.51 -39.36 -23.60
CA VAL A 17 -4.81 -37.92 -23.72
C VAL A 17 -6.32 -37.62 -23.59
N PRO A 18 -7.24 -38.31 -24.31
CA PRO A 18 -8.68 -38.00 -24.21
C PRO A 18 -9.27 -38.35 -22.84
N LYS A 19 -8.76 -39.39 -22.17
CA LYS A 19 -9.16 -39.75 -20.80
C LYS A 19 -8.77 -38.69 -19.77
N THR A 20 -7.58 -38.09 -19.92
CA THR A 20 -7.13 -37.02 -19.02
C THR A 20 -7.97 -35.75 -19.22
N SER A 21 -8.37 -35.44 -20.44
CA SER A 21 -9.27 -34.30 -20.73
C SER A 21 -10.68 -34.48 -20.15
N GLN A 22 -11.20 -35.71 -20.18
CA GLN A 22 -12.50 -36.04 -19.56
C GLN A 22 -12.42 -36.00 -18.02
N LEU A 23 -11.34 -36.53 -17.43
CA LEU A 23 -11.10 -36.43 -15.99
C LEU A 23 -10.94 -34.98 -15.52
N LEU A 24 -10.35 -34.10 -16.33
CA LEU A 24 -10.24 -32.67 -16.00
C LEU A 24 -11.59 -31.94 -16.05
N ALA A 25 -12.51 -32.40 -16.92
CA ALA A 25 -13.86 -31.85 -17.04
C ALA A 25 -14.82 -32.33 -15.93
N GLU A 26 -14.49 -33.42 -15.25
CA GLU A 26 -15.24 -33.98 -14.11
C GLU A 26 -14.69 -33.54 -12.73
N LEU A 27 -13.61 -32.75 -12.70
CA LEU A 27 -13.20 -32.04 -11.50
C LEU A 27 -14.17 -30.89 -11.23
N ASN A 28 -15.29 -31.21 -10.60
CA ASN A 28 -16.12 -30.21 -9.94
C ASN A 28 -15.34 -29.73 -8.71
N PHE A 29 -14.58 -28.63 -8.87
CA PHE A 29 -14.04 -27.90 -7.74
C PHE A 29 -15.25 -27.36 -6.97
N GLU A 30 -15.65 -28.07 -5.92
CA GLU A 30 -16.38 -27.43 -4.84
C GLU A 30 -15.43 -26.35 -4.33
N GLU A 31 -15.68 -25.09 -4.72
CA GLU A 31 -15.10 -23.96 -3.99
C GLU A 31 -15.61 -24.15 -2.56
N ASP A 32 -14.75 -24.69 -1.70
CA ASP A 32 -15.02 -24.78 -0.27
C ASP A 32 -15.46 -23.37 0.16
N GLU A 33 -16.75 -23.18 0.43
CA GLU A 33 -17.33 -21.93 0.94
C GLU A 33 -16.65 -21.46 2.24
N GLU A 34 -15.77 -22.29 2.80
CA GLU A 34 -14.97 -22.05 4.01
C GLU A 34 -13.90 -20.96 3.85
N ASP A 35 -13.42 -20.67 2.62
CA ASP A 35 -12.48 -19.55 2.38
C ASP A 35 -13.14 -18.17 2.54
N THR A 36 -14.47 -18.10 2.57
CA THR A 36 -15.21 -16.85 2.84
C THR A 36 -15.41 -16.58 4.34
N TYR A 37 -15.16 -17.56 5.21
CA TYR A 37 -15.47 -17.45 6.64
C TYR A 37 -14.40 -16.70 7.46
N TYR A 38 -13.20 -16.48 6.89
CA TYR A 38 -12.10 -15.80 7.60
C TYR A 38 -12.00 -14.29 7.38
N THR A 39 -12.76 -13.72 6.44
CA THR A 39 -13.03 -12.28 6.43
C THR A 39 -14.19 -11.98 7.38
N LYS A 40 -13.97 -12.18 8.69
CA LYS A 40 -14.73 -11.40 9.68
C LYS A 40 -14.70 -9.95 9.22
N ASP A 41 -15.86 -9.29 9.14
CA ASP A 41 -15.99 -7.89 8.71
C ASP A 41 -15.00 -6.99 9.46
N LEU A 42 -13.81 -6.81 8.88
CA LEU A 42 -12.80 -5.94 9.45
C LEU A 42 -13.33 -4.51 9.35
N PRO A 43 -13.02 -3.65 10.32
CA PRO A 43 -13.38 -2.24 10.22
C PRO A 43 -12.90 -1.64 8.90
N VAL A 44 -13.65 -0.67 8.37
CA VAL A 44 -13.32 0.01 7.10
C VAL A 44 -11.90 0.61 7.10
N HIS A 45 -11.36 0.92 8.27
CA HIS A 45 -10.01 1.47 8.45
C HIS A 45 -8.90 0.42 8.62
N ALA A 46 -9.21 -0.87 8.47
CA ALA A 46 -8.22 -1.92 8.55
C ALA A 46 -7.18 -1.80 7.41
N CYS A 47 -5.92 -2.05 7.76
CA CYS A 47 -4.82 -2.02 6.80
C CYS A 47 -5.07 -3.03 5.68
N SER A 48 -5.09 -2.57 4.43
CA SER A 48 -5.33 -3.41 3.25
C SER A 48 -4.25 -4.45 2.96
N TYR A 49 -3.14 -4.46 3.72
CA TYR A 49 -2.07 -5.46 3.58
C TYR A 49 -2.06 -6.51 4.69
N CYS A 50 -2.46 -6.18 5.92
CA CYS A 50 -2.34 -7.11 7.05
C CYS A 50 -3.51 -7.09 8.04
N GLY A 51 -4.54 -6.27 7.82
CA GLY A 51 -5.74 -6.24 8.67
C GLY A 51 -5.60 -5.50 10.01
N ILE A 52 -4.42 -4.95 10.36
CA ILE A 52 -4.27 -4.09 11.55
C ILE A 52 -5.23 -2.90 11.46
N HIS A 53 -6.02 -2.69 12.50
CA HIS A 53 -7.11 -1.71 12.54
C HIS A 53 -7.13 -0.92 13.85
N ASP A 54 -5.98 -0.74 14.51
CA ASP A 54 -5.89 0.24 15.59
C ASP A 54 -5.93 1.66 14.97
N PRO A 55 -6.91 2.52 15.33
CA PRO A 55 -7.02 3.90 14.86
C PRO A 55 -5.72 4.72 14.93
N ALA A 56 -4.91 4.52 15.97
CA ALA A 56 -3.66 5.27 16.16
C ALA A 56 -2.53 4.77 15.23
N CYS A 57 -2.71 3.60 14.61
CA CYS A 57 -1.69 2.93 13.81
C CYS A 57 -1.99 2.94 12.31
N VAL A 58 -3.15 3.44 11.88
CA VAL A 58 -3.60 3.41 10.47
C VAL A 58 -3.66 4.81 9.86
N VAL A 59 -3.35 4.87 8.56
CA VAL A 59 -3.30 6.08 7.76
C VAL A 59 -4.08 5.85 6.47
N TYR A 60 -4.93 6.80 6.10
CA TYR A 60 -5.72 6.76 4.89
C TYR A 60 -4.95 7.37 3.72
N CYS A 61 -4.87 6.66 2.59
CA CYS A 61 -4.30 7.20 1.36
C CYS A 61 -5.39 7.89 0.54
N ASN A 62 -5.25 9.19 0.31
CA ASN A 62 -6.29 10.01 -0.34
C ASN A 62 -6.48 9.66 -1.82
N THR A 63 -5.44 9.12 -2.48
CA THR A 63 -5.49 8.74 -3.89
C THR A 63 -6.11 7.37 -4.09
N SER A 64 -5.62 6.35 -3.37
CA SER A 64 -6.11 4.97 -3.52
C SER A 64 -7.38 4.67 -2.74
N LYS A 65 -7.79 5.58 -1.84
CA LYS A 65 -8.98 5.48 -0.99
C LYS A 65 -8.95 4.24 -0.07
N LYS A 66 -7.75 3.85 0.37
CA LYS A 66 -7.50 2.67 1.21
C LYS A 66 -6.69 3.02 2.45
N TRP A 67 -6.82 2.19 3.48
CA TRP A 67 -6.11 2.34 4.75
C TRP A 67 -4.87 1.45 4.82
N PHE A 68 -3.81 1.97 5.42
CA PHE A 68 -2.55 1.24 5.62
C PHE A 68 -1.98 1.53 7.00
N CYS A 69 -1.42 0.52 7.65
CA CYS A 69 -0.80 0.72 8.95
C CYS A 69 0.62 1.31 8.80
N ASN A 70 1.10 1.91 9.89
CA ASN A 70 2.50 2.32 10.03
C ASN A 70 3.41 1.17 10.55
N GLY A 71 2.92 -0.07 10.53
CA GLY A 71 3.71 -1.27 10.87
C GLY A 71 4.53 -1.76 9.68
N ARG A 72 5.70 -2.35 9.95
CA ARG A 72 6.60 -2.93 8.92
C ARG A 72 6.24 -4.36 8.50
N GLY A 73 5.55 -5.11 9.35
CA GLY A 73 5.28 -6.53 9.13
C GLY A 73 6.58 -7.29 8.79
N ASN A 74 6.56 -8.01 7.66
CA ASN A 74 7.71 -8.73 7.10
C ASN A 74 8.48 -7.94 6.03
N THR A 75 8.22 -6.63 5.90
CA THR A 75 8.84 -5.77 4.88
C THR A 75 9.86 -4.81 5.52
N SER A 76 10.73 -4.20 4.70
CA SER A 76 11.78 -3.28 5.17
C SER A 76 11.27 -1.88 5.54
N GLY A 77 10.08 -1.49 5.09
CA GLY A 77 9.42 -0.21 5.38
C GLY A 77 8.00 -0.40 5.90
N SER A 78 7.36 0.65 6.41
CA SER A 78 5.96 0.52 6.84
C SER A 78 5.01 0.30 5.66
N HIS A 79 3.86 -0.34 5.90
CA HIS A 79 2.89 -0.62 4.85
C HIS A 79 2.41 0.65 4.13
N ILE A 80 2.18 1.75 4.86
CA ILE A 80 1.83 3.04 4.25
C ILE A 80 2.96 3.59 3.37
N VAL A 81 4.22 3.59 3.84
CA VAL A 81 5.35 4.12 3.05
C VAL A 81 5.57 3.28 1.80
N ASN A 82 5.55 1.95 1.93
CA ASN A 82 5.66 1.03 0.80
C ASN A 82 4.53 1.25 -0.22
N HIS A 83 3.30 1.45 0.26
CA HIS A 83 2.16 1.74 -0.60
C HIS A 83 2.35 3.05 -1.37
N LEU A 84 2.67 4.15 -0.68
CA LEU A 84 2.82 5.47 -1.28
C LEU A 84 3.90 5.48 -2.38
N VAL A 85 5.04 4.83 -2.15
CA VAL A 85 6.12 4.73 -3.14
C VAL A 85 5.68 3.90 -4.36
N ARG A 86 5.12 2.70 -4.15
CA ARG A 86 4.75 1.79 -5.25
C ARG A 86 3.58 2.33 -6.07
N ALA A 87 2.59 2.93 -5.42
CA ALA A 87 1.41 3.50 -6.05
C ALA A 87 1.60 4.96 -6.51
N LYS A 88 2.80 5.55 -6.33
CA LYS A 88 3.13 6.95 -6.66
C LYS A 88 2.16 7.96 -6.02
N CYS A 89 1.66 7.63 -4.84
CA CYS A 89 0.74 8.47 -4.05
C CYS A 89 1.52 9.35 -3.08
N LYS A 90 0.96 10.49 -2.69
CA LYS A 90 1.68 11.50 -1.89
C LYS A 90 0.87 12.09 -0.74
N GLU A 91 -0.45 11.93 -0.76
CA GLU A 91 -1.38 12.60 0.16
C GLU A 91 -2.07 11.60 1.08
N VAL A 92 -2.16 11.94 2.36
CA VAL A 92 -2.73 11.08 3.39
C VAL A 92 -3.61 11.84 4.38
N THR A 93 -4.50 11.12 5.04
CA THR A 93 -5.35 11.60 6.13
C THR A 93 -5.24 10.66 7.34
N LEU A 94 -5.19 11.21 8.53
CA LEU A 94 -5.14 10.46 9.78
C LEU A 94 -6.55 10.02 10.22
N HIS A 95 -6.62 8.99 11.06
CA HIS A 95 -7.89 8.50 11.58
C HIS A 95 -8.49 9.46 12.62
N LYS A 96 -9.82 9.61 12.62
CA LYS A 96 -10.58 10.48 13.53
C LYS A 96 -10.32 10.23 15.03
N ASP A 97 -10.11 8.97 15.38
CA ASP A 97 -9.85 8.52 16.76
C ASP A 97 -8.34 8.41 17.05
N GLY A 98 -7.49 8.87 16.13
CA GLY A 98 -6.04 8.92 16.31
C GLY A 98 -5.60 10.13 17.16
N PRO A 99 -4.31 10.21 17.53
CA PRO A 99 -3.80 11.24 18.44
C PRO A 99 -3.98 12.69 17.96
N LEU A 100 -4.08 12.88 16.64
CA LEU A 100 -4.25 14.19 16.00
C LEU A 100 -5.63 14.35 15.34
N GLY A 101 -6.56 13.44 15.63
CA GLY A 101 -7.86 13.40 14.98
C GLY A 101 -7.81 13.23 13.46
N GLU A 102 -8.94 13.52 12.81
CA GLU A 102 -9.08 13.44 11.35
C GLU A 102 -8.39 14.64 10.70
N THR A 103 -7.10 14.49 10.44
CA THR A 103 -6.26 15.57 9.91
C THR A 103 -5.63 15.14 8.59
N VAL A 104 -5.79 15.99 7.57
CA VAL A 104 -5.03 15.88 6.31
C VAL A 104 -3.64 16.45 6.54
N LEU A 105 -2.59 15.69 6.21
CA LEU A 105 -1.22 16.18 6.38
C LEU A 105 -0.87 17.15 5.25
N GLU A 106 -0.73 18.43 5.59
CA GLU A 106 -0.38 19.48 4.64
C GLU A 106 0.52 20.55 5.25
N CYS A 107 1.29 21.21 4.39
CA CYS A 107 2.16 22.32 4.78
C CYS A 107 1.29 23.52 5.19
N TYR A 108 1.51 24.02 6.41
CA TYR A 108 0.80 25.19 6.92
C TYR A 108 0.95 26.44 6.04
N ASN A 109 2.11 26.61 5.39
CA ASN A 109 2.42 27.81 4.62
C ASN A 109 1.90 27.78 3.16
N CYS A 110 1.92 26.62 2.49
CA CYS A 110 1.58 26.53 1.06
C CYS A 110 0.52 25.48 0.71
N GLY A 111 -0.01 24.76 1.70
CA GLY A 111 -1.01 23.70 1.48
C GLY A 111 -0.49 22.48 0.72
N CYS A 112 0.83 22.34 0.53
CA CYS A 112 1.39 21.16 -0.13
C CYS A 112 1.12 19.91 0.71
N ARG A 113 0.55 18.87 0.08
CA ARG A 113 0.15 17.61 0.74
C ARG A 113 1.11 16.45 0.54
N ASN A 114 2.28 16.73 -0.04
CA ASN A 114 3.27 15.69 -0.31
C ASN A 114 4.03 15.32 0.97
N VAL A 115 3.64 14.21 1.60
CA VAL A 115 4.24 13.74 2.86
C VAL A 115 5.75 13.53 2.81
N PHE A 116 6.32 13.27 1.63
CA PHE A 116 7.77 13.11 1.45
C PHE A 116 8.54 14.44 1.47
N LEU A 117 7.84 15.56 1.34
CA LEU A 117 8.40 16.91 1.40
C LEU A 117 8.11 17.60 2.72
N LEU A 118 7.07 17.15 3.44
CA LEU A 118 6.73 17.70 4.75
C LEU A 118 7.78 17.32 5.79
N GLY A 119 8.10 18.29 6.62
CA GLY A 119 8.80 18.13 7.89
C GLY A 119 8.01 18.82 8.98
N PHE A 120 8.48 18.71 10.22
CA PHE A 120 7.89 19.41 11.36
C PHE A 120 8.92 20.31 12.01
N ILE A 121 8.49 21.45 12.54
CA ILE A 121 9.33 22.35 13.35
C ILE A 121 8.67 22.52 14.72
N PRO A 122 9.37 22.22 15.83
CA PRO A 122 8.85 22.45 17.18
C PRO A 122 8.88 23.95 17.54
N ALA A 123 7.90 24.41 18.32
CA ALA A 123 7.94 25.76 18.90
C ALA A 123 8.98 25.84 20.03
N LYS A 124 9.65 26.99 20.17
CA LYS A 124 10.65 27.23 21.23
C LYS A 124 10.07 27.28 22.65
N ALA A 125 8.78 27.58 22.79
CA ALA A 125 8.16 27.86 24.09
C ALA A 125 6.90 27.04 24.39
N ASP A 126 6.34 26.34 23.41
CA ASP A 126 5.12 25.56 23.57
C ASP A 126 5.28 24.18 22.93
N SER A 127 4.61 23.17 23.47
CA SER A 127 4.54 21.81 22.92
C SER A 127 3.76 21.73 21.58
N VAL A 128 3.74 22.83 20.83
CA VAL A 128 3.10 22.98 19.53
C VAL A 128 4.09 22.63 18.43
N VAL A 129 3.61 21.85 17.45
CA VAL A 129 4.38 21.40 16.30
C VAL A 129 3.68 21.89 15.03
N VAL A 130 4.44 22.43 14.08
CA VAL A 130 3.92 22.91 12.78
C VAL A 130 4.50 22.09 11.64
N LEU A 131 3.67 21.73 10.66
CA LEU A 131 4.09 21.06 9.43
C LEU A 131 4.46 22.06 8.33
N LEU A 132 5.65 21.95 7.78
CA LEU A 132 6.15 22.79 6.68
C LEU A 132 6.86 21.94 5.62
N CYS A 133 6.86 22.40 4.36
CA CYS A 133 7.75 21.83 3.36
C CYS A 133 9.21 22.07 3.75
N ARG A 134 10.05 21.04 3.65
CA ARG A 134 11.50 21.14 3.90
C ARG A 134 12.15 22.27 3.10
N GLN A 135 11.74 22.44 1.85
CA GLN A 135 12.07 23.59 1.01
C GLN A 135 10.84 23.94 0.17
N PRO A 136 10.56 25.24 -0.10
CA PRO A 136 11.26 26.41 0.44
C PRO A 136 10.78 26.85 1.84
N CYS A 137 9.68 26.27 2.35
CA CYS A 137 8.95 26.83 3.49
C CYS A 137 9.71 26.80 4.83
N ALA A 138 10.47 25.73 5.10
CA ALA A 138 11.31 25.61 6.29
C ALA A 138 12.72 26.22 6.10
N SER A 139 12.97 26.94 5.00
CA SER A 139 14.26 27.62 4.81
C SER A 139 14.38 28.84 5.74
N GLN A 140 15.58 29.11 6.25
CA GLN A 140 15.85 30.26 7.14
C GLN A 140 15.38 31.60 6.55
N SER A 141 15.38 31.74 5.23
CA SER A 141 14.92 32.94 4.54
C SER A 141 13.40 33.14 4.65
N SER A 142 12.63 32.05 4.72
CA SER A 142 11.16 32.07 4.84
C SER A 142 10.67 32.09 6.28
N LEU A 143 11.53 31.73 7.24
CA LEU A 143 11.18 31.67 8.68
C LEU A 143 11.51 32.98 9.43
N LYS A 144 12.18 33.96 8.82
CA LYS A 144 12.51 35.23 9.48
C LYS A 144 11.29 36.04 9.91
N ASP A 145 10.15 35.86 9.23
CA ASP A 145 8.90 36.53 9.57
C ASP A 145 8.09 35.78 10.65
N ILE A 146 8.47 34.54 10.96
CA ILE A 146 7.70 33.65 11.84
C ILE A 146 8.70 32.93 12.75
N ASN A 147 8.87 33.42 13.98
CA ASN A 147 9.88 33.07 15.00
C ASN A 147 10.05 31.55 15.33
N TRP A 148 10.41 30.72 14.36
CA TRP A 148 10.60 29.28 14.47
C TRP A 148 12.08 28.91 14.35
N ASP A 149 12.51 27.89 15.09
CA ASP A 149 13.89 27.41 15.02
C ASP A 149 14.09 26.45 13.83
N SER A 150 14.87 26.85 12.83
CA SER A 150 15.18 26.00 11.67
C SER A 150 16.27 24.96 11.91
N SER A 151 16.89 24.94 13.10
CA SER A 151 18.04 24.07 13.39
C SER A 151 17.67 22.65 13.84
N GLN A 152 16.37 22.36 13.99
CA GLN A 152 15.81 21.05 14.33
C GLN A 152 15.05 20.46 13.15
#